data_AF-A0A9E5ZMQ0-F1
#
_entry.id   AF-A0A9E5ZMQ0-F1
#
_cell.length_a   1.000
_cell.length_b   1.000
_cell.length_c   1.000
_cell.angle_alpha   90.00
_cell.angle_beta   90.00
_cell.angle_gamma   90.00
#
_symmetry.space_group_name_H-M   'P 1'
#
loop_
_entity.id
_entity.type
_entity.pdbx_description
1 polymer ?
#
loop_
_entity_poly.entity_id
_entity_poly.type
_entity_poly.pdbx_seq_one_letter_code
_entity_poly.pdbx_strand_id
1 'polypeptide(L)'
;MKGITYIKLFLYCCLLLIISSCGTSKSLHHQPILAGYNDIISERIVHSDSLITLDDNILKLSKYGHWQLLVEGDPLERGLITGSLTQELLQYQEKVFLDKVGDIVPSKFKQRLLRGFL
;
A
#
# COMPACT_ATOMS: atom_id res chain seq x y z
N MET A 1 -37.12 39.36 10.71
CA MET A 1 -35.80 39.15 10.07
C MET A 1 -34.82 38.34 10.92
N LYS A 2 -34.64 38.58 12.22
CA LYS A 2 -33.66 37.85 13.06
C LYS A 2 -33.89 36.32 13.14
N GLY A 3 -35.14 35.86 13.18
CA GLY A 3 -35.49 34.43 13.23
C GLY A 3 -34.98 33.61 12.02
N ILE A 4 -35.03 34.19 10.82
CA ILE A 4 -34.53 33.54 9.59
C ILE A 4 -33.00 33.42 9.64
N THR A 5 -32.31 34.40 10.23
CA THR A 5 -30.86 34.36 10.42
C THR A 5 -30.43 33.24 11.36
N TYR A 6 -31.16 33.02 12.47
CA TYR A 6 -30.86 31.93 13.41
C TYR A 6 -31.08 30.55 12.80
N ILE A 7 -32.13 30.38 11.98
CA ILE A 7 -32.39 29.12 11.27
C ILE A 7 -31.26 28.79 10.28
N LYS A 8 -30.79 29.78 9.52
CA LYS A 8 -29.65 29.60 8.60
C LYS A 8 -28.36 29.27 9.34
N LEU A 9 -28.09 29.92 10.47
CA LEU A 9 -26.92 29.64 11.30
C LEU A 9 -26.95 28.22 11.86
N PHE A 10 -28.12 27.77 12.34
CA PHE A 10 -28.32 26.42 12.83
C PHE A 10 -28.09 25.37 11.74
N LEU A 11 -28.65 25.59 10.53
CA LEU A 11 -28.43 24.73 9.36
C LEU A 11 -26.94 24.66 8.98
N TYR A 12 -26.22 25.77 9.00
CA TYR A 12 -24.78 25.81 8.70
C TYR A 12 -23.97 25.04 9.75
N CYS A 13 -24.34 25.15 11.03
CA CYS A 13 -23.71 24.41 12.13
C CYS A 13 -23.95 22.89 12.00
N CYS A 14 -25.19 22.48 11.72
CA CYS A 14 -25.52 21.07 11.45
C CYS A 14 -24.76 20.53 10.24
N LEU A 15 -24.65 21.32 9.16
CA LEU A 15 -23.87 20.94 8.00
C LEU A 15 -22.38 20.73 8.36
N LEU A 16 -21.78 21.64 9.13
CA LEU A 16 -20.40 21.52 9.61
C LEU A 16 -20.17 20.27 10.48
N LEU A 17 -21.14 19.92 11.34
CA LEU A 17 -21.06 18.72 12.18
C LEU A 17 -21.07 17.43 11.35
N ILE A 18 -21.85 17.37 10.28
CA ILE A 18 -21.92 16.18 9.40
C ILE A 18 -20.59 15.95 8.67
N ILE A 19 -19.92 17.02 8.22
CA ILE A 19 -18.63 16.92 7.50
C ILE A 19 -17.48 16.52 8.45
N SER A 20 -17.64 16.76 9.76
CA SER A 20 -16.64 16.43 10.79
C SER A 20 -16.69 14.98 11.30
N SER A 21 -17.68 14.19 10.86
CA SER A 21 -17.79 12.77 11.22
C SER A 21 -16.72 11.94 10.49
N CYS A 22 -15.50 11.97 11.03
CA CYS A 22 -14.38 11.19 10.55
C CYS A 22 -14.55 9.72 10.96
N GLY A 23 -15.39 8.99 10.23
CA GLY A 23 -15.65 7.56 10.44
C GLY A 23 -14.48 6.63 10.03
N THR A 24 -13.34 7.18 9.61
CA THR A 24 -12.19 6.42 9.07
C THR A 24 -11.16 6.03 10.14
N SER A 25 -11.14 6.68 11.31
CA SER A 25 -10.10 6.44 12.32
C SER A 25 -10.06 5.00 12.85
N LYS A 26 -11.23 4.41 13.12
CA LYS A 26 -11.34 3.01 13.56
C LYS A 26 -10.88 2.02 12.47
N SER A 27 -11.09 2.35 11.20
CA SER A 27 -10.60 1.55 10.07
C SER A 27 -9.08 1.66 9.92
N LEU A 28 -8.49 2.84 10.18
CA LEU A 28 -7.05 3.08 10.06
C LEU A 28 -6.23 2.30 11.10
N HIS A 29 -6.82 1.99 12.25
CA HIS A 29 -6.16 1.24 13.33
C HIS A 29 -6.52 -0.25 13.35
N HIS A 30 -7.32 -0.74 12.40
CA HIS A 30 -7.64 -2.15 12.34
C HIS A 30 -6.39 -2.95 11.94
N GLN A 31 -5.91 -3.80 12.84
CA GLN A 31 -4.82 -4.72 12.58
C GLN A 31 -5.38 -6.11 12.31
N PRO A 32 -4.77 -6.88 11.39
CA PRO A 32 -5.15 -8.26 11.18
C PRO A 32 -4.81 -9.10 12.42
N ILE A 33 -5.69 -10.05 12.74
CA ILE A 33 -5.42 -11.03 13.79
C ILE A 33 -4.50 -12.10 13.19
N LEU A 34 -3.30 -12.26 13.74
CA LEU A 34 -2.29 -13.22 13.26
C LEU A 34 -2.34 -14.57 13.98
N ALA A 35 -3.13 -14.69 15.04
CA ALA A 35 -3.22 -15.90 15.83
C ALA A 35 -3.72 -17.09 15.00
N GLY A 36 -2.94 -18.17 14.97
CA GLY A 36 -3.27 -19.40 14.24
C GLY A 36 -2.69 -19.51 12.83
N TYR A 37 -1.93 -18.50 12.37
CA TYR A 37 -1.18 -18.56 11.11
C TYR A 37 0.30 -18.89 11.34
N ASN A 38 0.95 -19.43 10.31
CA ASN A 38 2.39 -19.66 10.30
C ASN A 38 3.13 -18.35 9.96
N ASP A 39 4.01 -17.91 10.86
CA ASP A 39 4.86 -16.73 10.69
C ASP A 39 6.33 -17.09 10.40
N ILE A 40 6.66 -18.38 10.30
CA ILE A 40 8.01 -18.88 10.07
C ILE A 40 8.18 -19.20 8.59
N ILE A 41 9.11 -18.51 7.92
CA ILE A 41 9.51 -18.78 6.54
C ILE A 41 11.01 -19.14 6.46
N SER A 42 11.38 -19.98 5.50
CA SER A 42 12.76 -20.31 5.17
C SER A 42 13.50 -19.15 4.49
N GLU A 43 14.83 -19.24 4.39
CA GLU A 43 15.62 -18.31 3.59
C GLU A 43 15.43 -18.58 2.09
N ARG A 44 15.32 -17.51 1.29
CA ARG A 44 15.21 -17.63 -0.16
C ARG A 44 16.55 -18.01 -0.80
N ILE A 45 16.49 -18.73 -1.91
CA ILE A 45 17.64 -19.11 -2.73
C ILE A 45 17.60 -18.33 -4.04
N VAL A 46 18.65 -17.58 -4.33
CA VAL A 46 18.82 -16.85 -5.59
C VAL A 46 19.61 -17.72 -6.56
N HIS A 47 18.95 -18.21 -7.60
CA HIS A 47 19.61 -19.02 -8.64
C HIS A 47 20.22 -18.15 -9.72
N SER A 48 19.56 -17.04 -10.06
CA SER A 48 20.03 -16.03 -11.02
C SER A 48 19.23 -14.73 -10.86
N ASP A 49 19.61 -13.70 -11.61
CA ASP A 49 18.86 -12.44 -11.74
C ASP A 49 17.42 -12.63 -12.24
N SER A 50 17.06 -13.83 -12.74
CA SER A 50 15.77 -14.14 -13.34
C SER A 50 15.00 -15.26 -12.64
N LEU A 51 15.57 -15.85 -11.58
CA LEU A 51 14.98 -16.99 -10.88
C LEU A 51 15.37 -17.00 -9.40
N ILE A 52 14.37 -16.91 -8.53
CA ILE A 52 14.49 -16.97 -7.08
C ILE A 52 13.47 -17.97 -6.57
N THR A 53 13.83 -18.80 -5.59
CA THR A 53 12.92 -19.77 -4.97
C THR A 53 12.96 -19.69 -3.46
N LEU A 54 11.87 -20.10 -2.80
CA LEU A 54 11.76 -20.26 -1.35
C LEU A 54 10.87 -21.47 -1.12
N ASP A 55 11.44 -22.57 -0.66
CA ASP A 55 10.78 -23.88 -0.61
C ASP A 55 10.13 -24.21 -1.97
N ASP A 56 8.82 -24.50 -2.00
CA ASP A 56 8.07 -24.79 -3.23
C ASP A 56 7.60 -23.53 -4.01
N ASN A 57 7.97 -22.34 -3.53
CA ASN A 57 7.54 -21.05 -4.07
C ASN A 57 8.59 -20.47 -5.02
N ILE A 58 8.15 -19.79 -6.08
CA ILE A 58 9.03 -19.41 -7.20
C ILE A 58 8.70 -18.00 -7.69
N LEU A 59 9.74 -17.18 -7.87
CA LEU A 59 9.69 -15.97 -8.69
C LEU A 59 10.59 -16.16 -9.92
N LYS A 60 10.01 -15.99 -11.12
CA LYS A 60 10.72 -16.23 -12.37
C LYS A 60 10.39 -15.18 -13.43
N LEU A 61 11.40 -14.71 -14.17
CA LEU A 61 11.19 -13.91 -15.37
C LEU A 61 10.81 -14.83 -16.54
N SER A 62 9.66 -14.57 -17.15
CA SER A 62 9.23 -15.31 -18.33
C SER A 62 9.97 -14.87 -19.60
N LYS A 63 9.96 -15.73 -20.62
CA LYS A 63 10.50 -15.41 -21.96
C LYS A 63 9.81 -14.23 -22.65
N TYR A 64 8.64 -13.80 -22.15
CA TYR A 64 7.89 -12.66 -22.68
C TYR A 64 8.17 -11.35 -21.92
N GLY A 65 9.10 -11.35 -20.95
CA GLY A 65 9.52 -10.14 -20.23
C GLY A 65 8.66 -9.78 -19.01
N HIS A 66 7.73 -10.64 -18.60
CA HIS A 66 6.94 -10.45 -17.37
C HIS A 66 7.40 -11.40 -16.27
N TRP A 67 7.42 -10.92 -15.04
CA TRP A 67 7.66 -11.71 -13.83
C TRP A 67 6.45 -12.57 -13.48
N GLN A 68 6.70 -13.82 -13.13
CA GLN A 68 5.72 -14.80 -12.69
C GLN A 68 6.04 -15.21 -11.27
N LEU A 69 5.05 -15.08 -10.39
CA LEU A 69 5.15 -15.41 -8.96
C LEU A 69 4.18 -16.55 -8.67
N LEU A 70 4.71 -17.67 -8.17
CA LEU A 70 3.96 -18.81 -7.66
C LEU A 70 4.19 -18.88 -6.15
N VAL A 71 3.12 -18.73 -5.37
CA VAL A 71 3.18 -18.73 -3.90
C VAL A 71 1.99 -19.48 -3.33
N GLU A 72 2.27 -20.38 -2.40
CA GLU A 72 1.31 -21.20 -1.66
C GLU A 72 1.39 -20.89 -0.15
N GLY A 73 0.52 -21.51 0.64
CA GLY A 73 0.46 -21.31 2.09
C GLY A 73 -0.76 -20.54 2.59
N ASP A 74 -0.79 -20.30 3.90
CA ASP A 74 -1.84 -19.51 4.55
C ASP A 74 -1.72 -18.00 4.23
N PRO A 75 -2.72 -17.16 4.54
CA PRO A 75 -2.69 -15.73 4.23
C PRO A 75 -1.45 -14.96 4.74
N LEU A 76 -0.95 -15.27 5.94
CA LEU A 76 0.23 -14.61 6.50
C LEU A 76 1.48 -15.09 5.78
N GLU A 77 1.63 -16.41 5.66
CA GLU A 77 2.74 -17.07 4.99
C GLU A 77 2.91 -16.59 3.55
N ARG A 78 1.81 -16.54 2.78
CA ARG A 78 1.83 -16.00 1.41
C ARG A 78 2.31 -14.56 1.36
N GLY A 79 1.94 -13.73 2.33
CA GLY A 79 2.40 -12.34 2.44
C GLY A 79 3.90 -12.26 2.70
N LEU A 80 4.40 -13.04 3.65
CA LEU A 80 5.82 -13.11 4.02
C LEU A 80 6.68 -13.64 2.87
N ILE A 81 6.27 -14.74 2.24
CA ILE A 81 6.96 -15.34 1.09
C ILE A 81 6.94 -14.39 -0.11
N THR A 82 5.80 -13.77 -0.41
CA THR A 82 5.71 -12.77 -1.50
C THR A 82 6.68 -11.62 -1.26
N GLY A 83 6.71 -11.07 -0.04
CA GLY A 83 7.64 -10.00 0.33
C GLY A 83 9.10 -10.42 0.18
N SER A 84 9.43 -11.63 0.63
CA SER A 84 10.78 -12.20 0.52
C SER A 84 11.21 -12.41 -0.94
N LEU A 85 10.38 -13.03 -1.77
CA LEU A 85 10.71 -13.32 -3.16
C LEU A 85 10.78 -12.06 -4.04
N THR A 86 9.93 -11.05 -3.78
CA THR A 86 9.78 -9.88 -4.66
C THR A 86 10.53 -8.63 -4.19
N GLN A 87 11.31 -8.73 -3.11
CA GLN A 87 11.94 -7.59 -2.43
C GLN A 87 12.68 -6.65 -3.40
N GLU A 88 13.59 -7.18 -4.22
CA GLU A 88 14.38 -6.38 -5.16
C GLU A 88 13.51 -5.72 -6.25
N LEU A 89 12.48 -6.43 -6.72
CA LEU A 89 11.57 -5.90 -7.74
C LEU A 89 10.71 -4.76 -7.22
N LEU A 90 10.24 -4.86 -5.99
CA LEU A 90 9.45 -3.80 -5.36
C LEU A 90 10.31 -2.57 -5.09
N GLN A 91 11.53 -2.76 -4.57
CA GLN A 91 12.47 -1.65 -4.36
C GLN A 91 12.83 -0.95 -5.68
N TYR A 92 13.05 -1.71 -6.75
CA TYR A 92 13.29 -1.13 -8.07
C TYR A 92 12.08 -0.34 -8.59
N GLN A 93 10.87 -0.90 -8.49
CA GLN A 93 9.64 -0.23 -8.92
C GLN A 93 9.39 1.06 -8.14
N GLU A 94 9.59 1.04 -6.82
CA GLU A 94 9.45 2.23 -5.98
C GLU A 94 10.43 3.33 -6.41
N LYS A 95 11.70 2.98 -6.64
CA LYS A 95 12.71 3.94 -7.12
C LYS A 95 12.30 4.54 -8.46
N VAL A 96 11.98 3.71 -9.46
CA VAL A 96 11.57 4.17 -10.79
C VAL A 96 10.34 5.07 -10.70
N PHE A 97 9.37 4.71 -9.86
CA PHE A 97 8.17 5.51 -9.63
C PHE A 97 8.50 6.89 -9.06
N LEU A 98 9.28 6.94 -7.97
CA LEU A 98 9.63 8.21 -7.31
C LEU A 98 10.51 9.11 -8.18
N ASP A 99 11.46 8.55 -8.92
CA ASP A 99 12.27 9.27 -9.88
C ASP A 99 11.39 9.90 -10.97
N LYS A 100 10.39 9.14 -11.47
CA LYS A 100 9.47 9.64 -12.48
C LYS A 100 8.52 10.73 -11.97
N VAL A 101 8.09 10.66 -10.72
CA VAL A 101 7.35 11.75 -10.06
C VAL A 101 8.21 13.03 -10.05
N GLY A 102 9.52 12.90 -9.82
CA GLY A 102 10.48 13.99 -9.90
C GLY A 102 10.48 14.68 -11.27
N ASP A 103 10.49 13.90 -12.36
CA ASP A 103 10.45 14.40 -13.73
C ASP A 103 9.14 15.12 -14.07
N ILE A 104 8.01 14.50 -13.73
CA ILE A 104 6.67 14.98 -14.12
C ILE A 104 6.27 16.21 -13.30
N VAL A 105 6.70 16.27 -12.04
CA VAL A 105 6.35 17.33 -11.10
C VAL A 105 7.63 17.96 -10.53
N PRO A 106 8.32 18.84 -11.28
CA PRO A 106 9.64 19.36 -10.87
C PRO A 106 9.56 20.32 -9.66
N SER A 107 8.39 20.89 -9.38
CA SER A 107 8.19 21.80 -8.24
C SER A 107 8.18 21.05 -6.92
N LYS A 108 9.14 21.36 -6.04
CA LYS A 108 9.22 20.80 -4.67
C LYS A 108 8.00 21.11 -3.80
N PHE A 109 7.35 22.25 -4.01
CA PHE A 109 6.09 22.57 -3.33
C PHE A 109 4.98 21.59 -3.75
N LYS A 110 4.83 21.34 -5.05
CA LYS A 110 3.85 20.37 -5.57
C LYS A 110 4.17 18.94 -5.13
N GLN A 111 5.45 18.54 -5.11
CA GLN A 111 5.86 17.23 -4.57
C GLN A 111 5.49 17.08 -3.09
N ARG A 112 5.67 18.12 -2.28
CA ARG A 112 5.28 18.10 -0.86
C ARG A 112 3.77 17.96 -0.68
N LEU A 113 2.98 18.61 -1.53
CA LEU A 113 1.53 18.43 -1.53
C LEU A 113 1.13 17.01 -1.93
N LEU A 114 1.75 16.46 -2.98
CA LEU A 114 1.50 15.09 -3.46
C LEU A 114 1.84 14.02 -2.42
N ARG A 115 2.91 14.20 -1.65
CA ARG A 115 3.27 13.30 -0.52
C ARG A 115 2.26 13.29 0.62
N GLY A 116 1.37 14.29 0.69
CA GLY A 116 0.26 14.28 1.65
C GLY A 116 -0.98 13.57 1.11
N PHE A 117 -1.01 13.29 -0.20
CA PHE A 117 -2.10 12.63 -0.90
C PHE A 117 -1.82 11.14 -1.15
N LEU A 118 -0.59 10.80 -1.57
CA LEU A 118 -0.06 9.45 -1.74
C LEU A 118 0.36 8.86 -0.39
#